data_AF-A0A0C2N341-F1
#
_entry.id   AF-A0A0C2N341-F1
#
_cell.length_a   1.000
_cell.length_b   1.000
_cell.length_c   1.000
_cell.angle_alpha   90.00
_cell.angle_beta   90.00
_cell.angle_gamma   90.00
#
_symmetry.space_group_name_H-M   'P 1'
#
loop_
_entity.id
_entity.type
_entity.pdbx_description
1 polymer ?
#
loop_
_entity_poly.entity_id
_entity_poly.type
_entity_poly.pdbx_seq_one_letter_code
_entity_poly.pdbx_strand_id
1 'polypeptide(L)'
;MSGQYSEFQDYVEVSLVARNQEYQMIFYRYSIRNATFSLPKSTDHLQLDAIINKILESPRKGQGNERKLQFEYFIKNNPLGQIKLAEFIDSYKIETEQKMVIEYDIKKTITKNNTMIHKDAVFGIDCHTIIVTGSYDKNIYLWDRNGNLISKTNCHSRQIKCVKLFGPDST
;
A
#
# COMPACT_ATOMS: atom_id res chain seq x y z
N MET A 1 5.82 -21.43 -47.79
CA MET A 1 4.78 -21.50 -46.75
C MET A 1 5.47 -21.84 -45.44
N SER A 2 6.08 -20.82 -44.80
CA SER A 2 6.68 -20.96 -43.48
C SER A 2 5.59 -20.78 -42.43
N GLY A 3 5.30 -21.87 -41.70
CA GLY A 3 4.27 -21.91 -40.68
C GLY A 3 4.46 -20.81 -39.65
N GLN A 4 3.41 -20.01 -39.46
CA GLN A 4 3.26 -19.18 -38.29
C GLN A 4 3.08 -20.13 -37.09
N TYR A 5 4.15 -20.37 -36.35
CA TYR A 5 4.04 -20.92 -35.01
C TYR A 5 3.26 -19.89 -34.20
N SER A 6 2.01 -20.21 -33.84
CA SER A 6 1.26 -19.42 -32.87
C SER A 6 2.06 -19.44 -31.58
N GLU A 7 2.44 -18.26 -31.06
CA GLU A 7 2.87 -18.12 -29.68
C GLU A 7 1.75 -18.68 -28.80
N PHE A 8 1.89 -19.93 -28.36
CA PHE A 8 1.07 -20.46 -27.28
C PHE A 8 1.41 -19.61 -26.07
N GLN A 9 0.52 -18.68 -25.73
CA GLN A 9 0.54 -18.07 -24.41
C GLN A 9 0.29 -19.23 -23.44
N ASP A 10 1.35 -19.72 -22.81
CA ASP A 10 1.22 -20.66 -21.71
C ASP A 10 0.44 -19.96 -20.60
N TYR A 11 -0.67 -20.55 -20.17
CA TYR A 11 -1.47 -20.05 -19.04
C TYR A 11 -1.08 -20.78 -17.75
N VAL A 12 -1.24 -20.11 -16.62
CA VAL A 12 -1.05 -20.68 -15.27
C VAL A 12 -2.28 -20.36 -14.43
N GLU A 13 -2.74 -21.36 -13.67
CA GLU A 13 -3.78 -21.14 -12.67
C GLU A 13 -3.18 -20.51 -11.41
N VAL A 14 -3.68 -19.32 -11.07
CA VAL A 14 -3.23 -18.56 -9.91
C VAL A 14 -4.38 -18.27 -8.96
N SER A 15 -4.09 -18.16 -7.66
CA SER A 15 -4.94 -17.50 -6.70
C SER A 15 -4.29 -16.25 -6.16
N LEU A 16 -5.07 -15.17 -6.12
CA LEU A 16 -4.69 -13.90 -5.52
C LEU A 16 -5.15 -13.86 -4.07
N VAL A 17 -4.22 -13.65 -3.15
CA VAL A 17 -4.48 -13.60 -1.70
C VAL A 17 -3.90 -12.30 -1.14
N ALA A 18 -4.70 -11.51 -0.44
CA ALA A 18 -4.18 -10.34 0.26
C ALA A 18 -3.30 -10.80 1.43
N ARG A 19 -2.07 -10.27 1.55
CA ARG A 19 -1.20 -10.58 2.69
C ARG A 19 -1.80 -9.92 3.94
N ASN A 20 -2.03 -10.72 4.97
CA ASN A 20 -2.70 -10.25 6.18
C ASN A 20 -1.66 -9.97 7.28
N GLN A 21 -1.11 -8.76 7.30
CA GLN A 21 -0.17 -8.34 8.34
C GLN A 21 -0.84 -7.32 9.28
N GLU A 22 -1.31 -7.83 10.42
CA GLU A 22 -1.58 -7.16 11.71
C GLU A 22 -2.60 -6.00 11.84
N TYR A 23 -3.25 -5.47 10.80
CA TYR A 23 -4.20 -4.34 10.97
C TYR A 23 -5.60 -4.60 10.40
N GLN A 24 -6.39 -5.38 11.14
CA GLN A 24 -7.63 -6.01 10.64
C GLN A 24 -8.67 -5.06 10.00
N MET A 25 -8.75 -3.77 10.32
CA MET A 25 -9.86 -2.92 9.85
C MET A 25 -9.69 -2.30 8.45
N ILE A 26 -8.46 -2.07 7.97
CA ILE A 26 -8.22 -1.47 6.64
C ILE A 26 -8.22 -2.55 5.55
N PHE A 27 -7.78 -3.77 5.87
CA PHE A 27 -7.54 -4.83 4.90
C PHE A 27 -8.77 -5.65 4.48
N TYR A 28 -9.82 -5.75 5.31
CA TYR A 28 -11.09 -6.36 4.87
C TYR A 28 -11.68 -5.68 3.63
N ARG A 29 -11.34 -4.41 3.37
CA ARG A 29 -11.80 -3.67 2.18
C ARG A 29 -11.08 -4.05 0.88
N TYR A 30 -9.95 -4.77 0.98
CA TYR A 30 -9.08 -5.09 -0.15
C TYR A 30 -8.83 -6.59 -0.32
N SER A 31 -9.50 -7.43 0.47
CA SER A 31 -9.47 -8.88 0.33
C SER A 31 -10.31 -9.33 -0.85
N ILE A 32 -9.70 -10.01 -1.81
CA ILE A 32 -10.42 -10.76 -2.84
C ILE A 32 -10.90 -12.07 -2.21
N ARG A 33 -12.17 -12.45 -2.43
CA ARG A 33 -12.66 -13.78 -2.04
C ARG A 33 -11.90 -14.81 -2.86
N ASN A 34 -11.00 -15.59 -2.23
CA ASN A 34 -10.18 -16.68 -2.79
C ASN A 34 -10.61 -17.15 -4.18
N ALA A 35 -10.28 -16.36 -5.20
CA ALA A 35 -10.67 -16.60 -6.58
C ALA A 35 -9.48 -17.21 -7.31
N THR A 36 -9.75 -18.19 -8.15
CA THR A 36 -8.76 -18.76 -9.06
C THR A 36 -8.89 -18.07 -10.40
N PHE A 37 -7.78 -17.67 -11.00
CA PHE A 37 -7.71 -17.02 -12.30
C PHE A 37 -6.75 -17.80 -13.18
N SER A 38 -7.05 -17.89 -14.47
CA SER A 38 -6.10 -18.36 -15.47
C SER A 38 -5.42 -17.14 -16.09
N LEU A 39 -4.12 -16.98 -15.86
CA LEU A 39 -3.34 -15.84 -16.35
C LEU A 39 -2.26 -16.31 -17.34
N PRO A 40 -1.98 -15.54 -18.41
CA PRO A 40 -0.81 -15.78 -19.24
C PRO A 40 0.48 -15.71 -18.42
N LYS A 41 1.46 -16.59 -18.68
CA LYS A 41 2.81 -16.51 -18.09
C LYS A 41 3.52 -15.19 -18.44
N SER A 42 3.10 -14.51 -19.51
CA SER A 42 3.62 -13.20 -19.90
C SER A 42 3.12 -12.04 -19.01
N THR A 43 2.20 -12.29 -18.08
CA THR A 43 1.63 -11.28 -17.20
C THR A 43 2.67 -10.63 -16.31
N ASP A 44 2.58 -9.30 -16.19
CA ASP A 44 3.41 -8.44 -15.37
C ASP A 44 2.63 -7.82 -14.20
N HIS A 45 3.33 -7.06 -13.35
CA HIS A 45 2.74 -6.38 -12.20
C HIS A 45 1.66 -5.34 -12.58
N LEU A 46 1.75 -4.70 -13.75
CA LEU A 46 0.77 -3.69 -14.20
C LEU A 46 -0.55 -4.34 -14.59
N GLN A 47 -0.49 -5.49 -15.26
CA GLN A 47 -1.66 -6.29 -15.58
C GLN A 47 -2.32 -6.84 -14.31
N LEU A 48 -1.52 -7.30 -13.33
CA LEU A 48 -2.05 -7.72 -12.03
C LEU A 48 -2.73 -6.56 -11.29
N ASP A 49 -2.14 -5.35 -11.32
CA ASP A 49 -2.74 -4.15 -10.74
C ASP A 49 -4.10 -3.84 -11.39
N ALA A 50 -4.18 -3.94 -12.71
CA ALA A 50 -5.44 -3.72 -13.44
C ALA A 50 -6.52 -4.76 -13.09
N ILE A 51 -6.14 -6.03 -12.93
CA ILE A 51 -7.05 -7.11 -12.54
C ILE A 51 -7.58 -6.86 -11.13
N ILE A 52 -6.69 -6.59 -10.16
CA ILE A 52 -7.09 -6.37 -8.77
C ILE A 52 -7.95 -5.11 -8.65
N ASN A 53 -7.55 -3.99 -9.24
CA ASN A 53 -8.37 -2.78 -9.22
C ASN A 53 -9.75 -3.03 -9.83
N LYS A 54 -9.86 -3.73 -10.96
CA LYS A 54 -11.16 -4.08 -11.56
C LYS A 54 -12.03 -4.93 -10.64
N ILE A 55 -11.45 -5.91 -9.94
CA ILE A 55 -12.18 -6.74 -8.97
C ILE A 55 -12.67 -5.88 -7.80
N LEU A 56 -11.83 -4.97 -7.31
CA LEU A 56 -12.14 -4.07 -6.20
C LEU A 56 -13.09 -2.91 -6.54
N GLU A 57 -13.14 -2.49 -7.80
CA GLU A 57 -14.05 -1.46 -8.33
C GLU A 57 -15.45 -2.01 -8.62
N SER A 58 -15.56 -3.32 -8.89
CA SER A 58 -16.82 -4.00 -9.19
C SER A 58 -17.92 -3.93 -8.10
N PRO A 59 -17.68 -3.48 -6.85
CA PRO A 59 -18.73 -3.11 -5.88
C PRO A 59 -18.92 -1.59 -5.65
N ARG A 60 -18.14 -0.68 -6.27
CA ARG A 60 -18.12 0.76 -5.91
C ARG A 60 -18.51 1.67 -7.08
N LYS A 61 -19.80 1.74 -7.39
CA LYS A 61 -20.38 2.94 -8.01
C LYS A 61 -20.57 4.00 -6.93
N GLY A 62 -19.57 4.84 -6.71
CA GLY A 62 -19.62 5.90 -5.71
C GLY A 62 -18.45 6.87 -5.82
N GLN A 63 -18.69 7.94 -6.58
CA GLN A 63 -18.00 9.23 -6.67
C GLN A 63 -16.71 9.45 -5.84
N GLY A 64 -15.63 9.82 -6.54
CA GLY A 64 -14.48 10.53 -5.98
C GLY A 64 -13.16 9.97 -6.51
N ASN A 65 -12.45 10.75 -7.34
CA ASN A 65 -11.10 10.52 -7.89
C ASN A 65 -10.50 9.13 -7.60
N GLU A 66 -10.74 8.20 -8.53
CA GLU A 66 -10.24 6.82 -8.48
C GLU A 66 -8.71 6.80 -8.41
N ARG A 67 -8.16 6.84 -7.20
CA ARG A 67 -6.75 6.51 -6.99
C ARG A 67 -6.61 5.02 -7.25
N LYS A 68 -6.21 4.67 -8.48
CA LYS A 68 -5.79 3.31 -8.82
C LYS A 68 -4.72 2.89 -7.83
N LEU A 69 -5.00 1.81 -7.11
CA LEU A 69 -4.07 1.27 -6.14
C LEU A 69 -2.95 0.56 -6.88
N GLN A 70 -1.74 0.70 -6.36
CA GLN A 70 -0.60 -0.09 -6.78
C GLN A 70 -0.38 -1.17 -5.74
N PHE A 71 0.08 -2.34 -6.18
CA PHE A 71 0.32 -3.46 -5.29
C PHE A 71 1.77 -3.96 -5.40
N GLU A 72 2.21 -4.63 -4.35
CA GLU A 72 3.43 -5.43 -4.34
C GLU A 72 3.02 -6.91 -4.29
N TYR A 73 3.70 -7.74 -5.07
CA TYR A 73 3.32 -9.14 -5.27
C TYR A 73 4.41 -10.07 -4.76
N PHE A 74 3.99 -11.17 -4.15
CA PHE A 74 4.87 -12.16 -3.54
C PHE A 74 4.42 -13.57 -3.92
N ILE A 75 5.39 -14.42 -4.25
CA ILE A 75 5.16 -15.83 -4.55
C ILE A 75 6.13 -16.62 -3.66
N LYS A 76 5.61 -17.53 -2.82
CA LYS A 76 6.42 -18.24 -1.82
C LYS A 76 7.29 -17.28 -0.98
N ASN A 77 6.73 -16.14 -0.56
CA ASN A 77 7.41 -15.03 0.14
C ASN A 77 8.50 -14.28 -0.64
N ASN A 78 8.77 -14.63 -1.90
CA ASN A 78 9.72 -13.89 -2.74
C ASN A 78 9.00 -12.80 -3.52
N PRO A 79 9.51 -11.55 -3.53
CA PRO A 79 8.88 -10.46 -4.26
C PRO A 79 8.99 -10.69 -5.78
N LEU A 80 7.87 -10.52 -6.49
CA LEU A 80 7.85 -10.55 -7.95
C LEU A 80 8.56 -9.33 -8.54
N GLY A 81 8.47 -8.17 -7.89
CA GLY A 81 9.11 -6.94 -8.36
C GLY A 81 8.55 -6.47 -9.71
N GLN A 82 9.44 -6.23 -10.68
CA GLN A 82 9.08 -5.75 -12.03
C GLN A 82 9.21 -6.83 -13.11
N ILE A 83 9.58 -8.05 -12.75
CA ILE A 83 9.73 -9.15 -13.72
C ILE A 83 8.38 -9.81 -14.03
N LYS A 84 8.32 -10.51 -15.16
CA LYS A 84 7.12 -11.26 -15.60
C LYS A 84 6.99 -12.58 -14.84
N LEU A 85 5.77 -13.12 -14.82
CA LEU A 85 5.52 -14.43 -14.21
C LEU A 85 6.37 -15.54 -14.83
N ALA A 86 6.55 -15.57 -16.16
CA ALA A 86 7.39 -16.55 -16.85
C ALA A 86 8.83 -16.57 -16.31
N GLU A 87 9.46 -15.39 -16.26
CA GLU A 87 10.84 -15.21 -15.78
C GLU A 87 10.98 -15.62 -14.31
N PHE A 88 9.96 -15.32 -13.50
CA PHE A 88 9.93 -15.73 -12.10
C PHE A 88 9.78 -17.25 -11.96
N ILE A 89 8.90 -17.88 -12.74
CA ILE A 89 8.68 -19.32 -12.73
C ILE A 89 9.97 -20.05 -13.14
N ASP A 90 10.65 -19.59 -14.19
CA ASP A 90 11.88 -20.20 -14.70
C ASP A 90 13.04 -20.03 -13.72
N SER A 91 13.22 -18.85 -13.14
CA SER A 91 14.31 -18.56 -12.19
C SER A 91 14.19 -19.36 -10.89
N TYR A 92 12.97 -19.54 -10.38
CA TYR A 92 12.71 -20.30 -9.16
C TYR A 92 12.32 -21.77 -9.42
N LYS A 93 12.36 -22.22 -10.68
CA LYS A 93 11.98 -23.58 -11.11
C LYS A 93 10.65 -24.02 -10.51
N ILE A 94 9.64 -23.18 -10.61
CA ILE A 94 8.33 -23.42 -10.03
C ILE A 94 7.56 -24.38 -10.92
N GLU A 95 7.13 -25.50 -10.36
CA GLU A 95 6.21 -26.42 -11.04
C GLU A 95 4.86 -25.71 -11.27
N THR A 96 4.43 -25.66 -12.53
CA THR A 96 3.20 -24.96 -12.95
C THR A 96 1.99 -25.90 -13.04
N GLU A 97 2.18 -27.18 -12.74
CA GLU A 97 1.10 -28.19 -12.71
C GLU A 97 0.13 -27.97 -11.55
N GLN A 98 0.55 -27.24 -10.51
CA GLN A 98 -0.27 -26.92 -9.35
C GLN A 98 -0.67 -25.45 -9.35
N LYS A 99 -1.83 -25.20 -8.73
CA LYS A 99 -2.35 -23.86 -8.48
C LYS A 99 -1.33 -23.01 -7.71
N MET A 100 -0.92 -21.92 -8.32
CA MET A 100 0.06 -20.99 -7.76
C MET A 100 -0.62 -19.94 -6.88
N VAL A 101 -0.06 -19.65 -5.71
CA VAL A 101 -0.56 -18.56 -4.86
C VAL A 101 0.30 -17.32 -5.04
N ILE A 102 -0.33 -16.23 -5.44
CA ILE A 102 0.26 -14.89 -5.50
C ILE A 102 -0.34 -14.09 -4.34
N GLU A 103 0.49 -13.81 -3.36
CA GLU A 103 0.17 -12.90 -2.27
C GLU A 103 0.38 -11.46 -2.74
N TYR A 104 -0.46 -10.52 -2.30
CA TYR A 104 -0.29 -9.11 -2.62
C TYR A 104 -0.53 -8.19 -1.43
N ASP A 105 0.17 -7.06 -1.43
CA ASP A 105 0.04 -5.97 -0.46
C ASP A 105 -0.15 -4.64 -1.20
N ILE A 106 -0.80 -3.67 -0.54
CA ILE A 106 -0.88 -2.31 -1.10
C ILE A 106 0.52 -1.70 -1.07
N LYS A 107 1.00 -1.30 -2.25
CA LYS A 107 2.29 -0.63 -2.38
C LYS A 107 2.24 0.70 -1.64
N LYS A 108 3.00 0.80 -0.55
CA LYS A 108 3.06 2.02 0.25
C LYS A 108 3.99 3.02 -0.42
N THR A 109 3.42 3.88 -1.27
CA THR A 109 4.16 5.03 -1.81
C THR A 109 4.39 6.05 -0.70
N ILE A 110 5.59 6.03 -0.10
CA ILE A 110 6.03 7.10 0.80
C ILE A 110 6.24 8.34 -0.07
N THR A 111 5.21 9.17 -0.18
CA THR A 111 5.33 10.43 -0.91
C THR A 111 6.10 11.39 0.00
N LYS A 112 7.33 11.76 -0.40
CA LYS A 112 8.22 12.65 0.38
C LYS A 112 7.72 14.10 0.46
N ASN A 113 6.51 14.39 -0.03
CA ASN A 113 6.13 15.75 -0.42
C ASN A 113 5.47 16.57 0.69
N ASN A 114 5.21 15.99 1.87
CA ASN A 114 4.55 16.70 2.98
C ASN A 114 5.52 16.92 4.14
N THR A 115 6.54 17.76 3.93
CA THR A 115 7.43 18.20 5.00
C THR A 115 6.77 19.32 5.81
N MET A 116 6.51 19.08 7.09
CA MET A 116 6.02 20.09 8.03
C MET A 116 7.20 20.87 8.60
N ILE A 117 7.32 22.15 8.25
CA ILE A 117 8.50 22.98 8.57
C ILE A 117 8.38 23.56 9.98
N HIS A 118 9.41 23.33 10.79
CA HIS A 118 9.57 23.90 12.13
C HIS A 118 10.73 24.90 12.18
N LYS A 119 10.72 25.81 13.15
CA LYS A 119 11.84 26.78 13.34
C LYS A 119 13.03 26.17 14.07
N ASP A 120 12.83 25.03 14.72
CA ASP A 120 13.84 24.33 15.51
C ASP A 120 13.50 22.82 15.56
N ALA A 121 14.32 22.04 16.26
CA ALA A 121 14.19 20.59 16.37
C ALA A 121 12.83 20.17 16.96
N VAL A 122 12.22 19.15 16.34
CA VAL A 122 10.99 18.52 16.81
C VAL A 122 11.35 17.37 17.74
N PHE A 123 10.82 17.39 18.96
CA PHE A 123 11.10 16.39 19.99
C PHE A 123 9.89 15.50 20.31
N GLY A 124 8.69 15.97 20.00
CA GLY A 124 7.46 15.20 20.22
C GLY A 124 6.58 15.20 18.99
N ILE A 125 5.96 14.06 18.70
CA ILE A 125 4.94 13.91 17.67
C ILE A 125 3.85 12.97 18.18
N ASP A 126 2.60 13.32 17.92
CA ASP A 126 1.46 12.43 18.09
C ASP A 126 0.43 12.69 16.97
N CYS A 127 -0.42 11.71 16.67
CA CYS A 127 -1.37 11.78 15.57
C CYS A 127 -2.66 11.00 15.86
N HIS A 128 -3.80 11.66 15.65
CA HIS A 128 -5.11 11.02 15.62
C HIS A 128 -5.92 11.50 14.41
N THR A 129 -6.81 12.49 14.60
CA THR A 129 -7.51 13.21 13.52
C THR A 129 -6.65 14.33 12.92
N ILE A 130 -5.81 14.92 13.77
CA ILE A 130 -4.79 15.91 13.45
C ILE A 130 -3.42 15.38 13.87
N ILE A 131 -2.36 16.01 13.37
CA ILE A 131 -0.99 15.76 13.82
C ILE A 131 -0.61 16.87 14.80
N VAL A 132 -0.01 16.52 15.93
CA VAL A 132 0.54 17.47 16.89
C VAL A 132 2.04 17.26 17.00
N THR A 133 2.80 18.34 16.91
CA THR A 133 4.25 18.31 17.09
C THR A 133 4.71 19.33 18.13
N GLY A 134 5.66 18.93 18.97
CA GLY A 134 6.30 19.76 19.97
C GLY A 134 7.73 20.10 19.56
N SER A 135 8.04 21.39 19.52
CA SER A 135 9.34 21.90 19.05
C SER A 135 10.19 22.48 20.18
N TYR A 136 11.51 22.48 19.96
CA TYR A 136 12.47 23.14 20.85
C TYR A 136 12.31 24.66 20.85
N ASP A 137 11.66 25.23 19.82
CA ASP A 137 11.27 26.65 19.75
C ASP A 137 10.15 27.04 20.73
N LYS A 138 9.76 26.12 21.64
CA LYS A 138 8.76 26.27 22.70
C LYS A 138 7.31 26.28 22.21
N ASN A 139 7.06 26.01 20.92
CA ASN A 139 5.73 25.99 20.36
C ASN A 139 5.22 24.58 20.09
N ILE A 140 3.92 24.41 20.31
CA ILE A 140 3.15 23.26 19.85
C ILE A 140 2.50 23.64 18.52
N TYR A 141 2.65 22.77 17.53
CA TYR A 141 2.08 22.95 16.20
C TYR A 141 1.02 21.88 15.96
N LEU A 142 -0.13 22.30 15.43
CA LEU A 142 -1.24 21.44 15.03
C LEU A 142 -1.31 21.46 13.52
N TRP A 143 -1.32 20.29 12.88
CA TRP A 143 -1.33 20.13 11.44
C TRP A 143 -2.49 19.28 10.98
N ASP A 144 -2.99 19.56 9.79
CA ASP A 144 -3.87 18.62 9.11
C ASP A 144 -3.04 17.46 8.51
N ARG A 145 -3.73 16.42 8.01
CA ARG A 145 -3.06 15.27 7.39
C ARG A 145 -2.37 15.59 6.06
N ASN A 146 -2.64 16.77 5.49
CA ASN A 146 -2.00 17.25 4.27
C ASN A 146 -0.72 18.03 4.58
N GLY A 147 -0.38 18.23 5.86
CA GLY A 147 0.80 18.97 6.29
C GLY A 147 0.58 20.49 6.37
N ASN A 148 -0.68 20.96 6.28
CA ASN A 148 -1.00 22.37 6.47
C ASN A 148 -1.02 22.69 7.96
N LEU A 149 -0.43 23.83 8.34
CA LEU A 149 -0.46 24.32 9.71
C LEU A 149 -1.88 24.81 10.05
N ILE A 150 -2.56 24.14 10.96
CA ILE A 150 -3.86 24.53 11.49
C ILE A 150 -3.67 25.63 12.53
N SER A 151 -2.75 25.42 13.47
CA SER A 151 -2.53 26.36 14.57
C SER A 151 -1.14 26.19 15.19
N LYS A 152 -0.67 27.27 15.80
CA LYS A 152 0.58 27.33 16.54
C LYS A 152 0.30 27.96 17.90
N THR A 153 0.69 27.28 18.97
CA THR A 153 0.48 27.75 20.34
C THR A 153 1.78 27.81 21.12
N ASN A 154 1.94 28.89 21.88
CA ASN A 154 3.10 29.12 22.75
C ASN A 154 2.61 29.18 24.22
N CYS A 155 2.40 28.02 24.80
CA CYS A 155 1.95 27.89 26.20
C CYS A 155 3.11 27.57 27.17
N HIS A 156 4.29 27.21 26.65
CA HIS A 156 5.42 26.78 27.46
C HIS A 156 6.53 27.84 27.45
N SER A 157 7.08 28.14 28.63
CA SER A 157 8.24 29.03 28.78
C SER A 157 9.57 28.35 28.42
N ARG A 158 9.56 27.02 28.30
CA ARG A 158 10.70 26.14 28.02
C ARG A 158 10.40 25.21 26.84
N GLN A 159 11.43 24.49 26.40
CA GLN A 159 11.37 23.64 25.23
C GLN A 159 10.47 22.43 25.44
N ILE A 160 9.73 22.06 24.41
CA ILE A 160 8.82 20.92 24.47
C ILE A 160 9.62 19.64 24.21
N LYS A 161 9.45 18.65 25.07
CA LYS A 161 10.15 17.36 24.99
C LYS A 161 9.27 16.18 24.63
N CYS A 162 7.96 16.30 24.85
CA CYS A 162 6.97 15.27 24.55
C CYS A 162 5.62 15.96 24.32
N VAL A 163 4.80 15.38 23.45
CA VAL A 163 3.39 15.73 23.26
C VAL A 163 2.59 14.45 23.16
N LYS A 164 1.37 14.45 23.70
CA LYS A 164 0.41 13.36 23.56
C LYS A 164 -0.98 13.92 23.31
N LEU A 165 -1.68 13.31 22.37
CA LEU A 165 -3.09 13.51 22.11
C LEU A 165 -3.88 12.50 22.93
N PHE A 166 -4.84 13.00 23.70
CA PHE A 166 -5.83 12.14 24.33
C PHE A 166 -6.95 11.87 23.33
N GLY A 167 -7.24 10.59 23.10
CA GLY A 167 -8.40 10.18 22.31
C GLY A 167 -9.67 10.27 23.15
N PRO A 168 -10.86 10.15 22.52
CA PRO A 168 -12.12 10.11 23.26
C PRO A 168 -12.21 8.94 24.28
N ASP A 169 -11.37 7.91 24.12
CA ASP A 169 -11.40 6.69 24.95
C ASP A 169 -10.26 6.61 25.99
N SER A 170 -9.49 7.67 26.22
CA SER A 170 -8.39 7.66 27.18
C SER A 170 -8.74 8.38 28.48
N THR A 171 -9.26 7.61 29.45
CA THR A 171 -9.12 7.86 30.91
C THR A 171 -7.91 7.11 31.44
#